data_AF-A0A7M3W4L1-F1
#
_entry.id   AF-A0A7M3W4L1-F1
#
_cell.length_a   1.000
_cell.length_b   1.000
_cell.length_c   1.000
_cell.angle_alpha   90.00
_cell.angle_beta   90.00
_cell.angle_gamma   90.00
#
_symmetry.space_group_name_H-M   'P 1'
#
loop_
_entity.id
_entity.type
_entity.pdbx_description
1 polymer ?
#
loop_
_entity_poly.entity_id
_entity_poly.type
_entity_poly.pdbx_seq_one_letter_code
_entity_poly.pdbx_strand_id
1 'polypeptide(L)'
;MFNFSATDDQGNDLKWKRVGVDGISVRLKSDSTSLDINYTLLAKELSVRSNHLDTTHLHLMPPFTWFWPERGVDMERLELTHSVELTAPSTWTPATQLQLDNSTNHGKNAKRWQFSTTGRDMLLDSIMEVNPNPAFTHDIDGRVHHFKWWDSGGHQPNEKRLQT
;
A
#
# COMPACT_ATOMS: atom_id res chain seq x y z
N MET A 1 -2.37 -16.58 -15.72
CA MET A 1 -2.03 -15.47 -16.65
C MET A 1 -1.82 -14.23 -15.79
N PHE A 2 -0.74 -13.48 -15.99
CA PHE A 2 -0.44 -12.27 -15.24
C PHE A 2 -1.29 -11.12 -15.78
N ASN A 3 -2.21 -10.58 -14.97
CA ASN A 3 -3.05 -9.45 -15.37
C ASN A 3 -2.25 -8.15 -15.20
N PHE A 4 -1.86 -7.52 -16.30
CA PHE A 4 -1.05 -6.31 -16.33
C PHE A 4 -1.36 -5.49 -17.59
N SER A 5 -1.48 -4.18 -17.43
CA SER A 5 -1.54 -3.20 -18.51
C SER A 5 -0.67 -1.98 -18.19
N ALA A 6 -0.27 -1.27 -19.25
CA ALA A 6 0.46 -0.02 -19.16
C ALA A 6 -0.10 0.95 -20.22
N THR A 7 -0.40 2.18 -19.82
CA THR A 7 -0.91 3.24 -20.72
C THR A 7 -0.09 4.52 -20.59
N ASP A 8 -0.07 5.34 -21.65
CA ASP A 8 0.50 6.69 -21.61
C ASP A 8 -0.50 7.73 -21.07
N ASP A 9 -0.07 8.99 -21.00
CA ASP A 9 -0.85 10.16 -20.55
C ASP A 9 -2.12 10.44 -21.39
N GLN A 10 -2.24 9.83 -22.57
CA GLN A 10 -3.43 9.93 -23.43
C GLN A 10 -4.32 8.68 -23.32
N GLY A 11 -3.97 7.73 -22.43
CA GLY A 11 -4.68 6.47 -22.26
C GLY A 11 -4.41 5.43 -23.35
N ASN A 12 -3.39 5.62 -24.20
CA ASN A 12 -3.06 4.63 -25.21
C ASN A 12 -2.25 3.49 -24.61
N ASP A 13 -2.55 2.26 -25.03
CA ASP A 13 -1.80 1.07 -24.61
C ASP A 13 -0.32 1.14 -25.04
N LEU A 14 0.55 0.79 -24.09
CA LEU A 14 1.99 0.69 -24.29
C LEU A 14 2.43 -0.76 -24.37
N LYS A 15 3.42 -1.02 -25.25
CA LYS A 15 4.02 -2.35 -25.34
C LYS A 15 4.90 -2.61 -24.12
N TRP A 16 4.74 -3.76 -23.50
CA TRP A 16 5.53 -4.17 -22.35
C TRP A 16 5.94 -5.64 -22.43
N LYS A 17 6.95 -6.02 -21.63
CA LYS A 17 7.37 -7.41 -21.44
C LYS A 17 7.91 -7.63 -20.03
N ARG A 18 7.79 -8.86 -19.54
CA ARG A 18 8.50 -9.32 -18.33
C ARG A 18 10.01 -9.43 -18.59
N VAL A 19 10.79 -9.14 -17.57
CA VAL A 19 12.25 -9.25 -17.55
C VAL A 19 12.63 -9.97 -16.25
N GLY A 20 13.27 -11.13 -16.35
CA GLY A 20 13.59 -11.93 -15.16
C GLY A 20 12.35 -12.42 -14.42
N VAL A 21 12.45 -12.51 -13.09
CA VAL A 21 11.40 -13.03 -12.20
C VAL A 21 10.49 -11.93 -11.63
N ASP A 22 10.97 -10.70 -11.59
CA ASP A 22 10.40 -9.56 -10.86
C ASP A 22 10.39 -8.24 -11.66
N GLY A 23 10.95 -8.20 -12.88
CA GLY A 23 11.06 -7.00 -13.69
C GLY A 23 9.98 -6.86 -14.77
N ILE A 24 9.63 -5.60 -15.08
CA ILE A 24 8.82 -5.22 -16.24
C ILE A 24 9.56 -4.15 -17.05
N SER A 25 9.56 -4.28 -18.37
CA SER A 25 10.02 -3.25 -19.30
C SER A 25 8.85 -2.76 -20.13
N VAL A 26 8.53 -1.48 -19.99
CA VAL A 26 7.54 -0.76 -20.81
C VAL A 26 8.26 0.07 -21.87
N ARG A 27 7.75 0.07 -23.12
CA ARG A 27 8.26 0.93 -24.19
C ARG A 27 7.44 2.22 -24.23
N LEU A 28 8.05 3.29 -23.72
CA LEU A 28 7.47 4.65 -23.77
C LEU A 28 7.54 5.24 -25.18
N LYS A 29 6.62 6.15 -25.50
CA LYS A 29 6.73 7.04 -26.67
C LYS A 29 7.62 8.23 -26.31
N SER A 30 8.20 8.88 -27.31
CA SER A 30 9.16 9.98 -27.08
C SER A 30 8.56 11.21 -26.39
N ASP A 31 7.25 11.38 -26.47
CA ASP A 31 6.47 12.48 -25.93
C ASP A 31 5.67 12.11 -24.67
N SER A 32 5.76 10.85 -24.20
CA SER A 32 5.05 10.42 -22.99
C SER A 32 5.52 11.19 -21.76
N THR A 33 4.58 11.77 -21.02
CA THR A 33 4.86 12.55 -19.81
C THR A 33 4.51 11.80 -18.52
N SER A 34 3.64 10.79 -18.63
CA SER A 34 3.27 9.90 -17.52
C SER A 34 3.10 8.46 -18.00
N LEU A 35 3.07 7.54 -17.04
CA LEU A 35 2.90 6.11 -17.25
C LEU A 35 1.96 5.60 -16.16
N ASP A 36 0.85 5.02 -16.58
CA ASP A 36 -0.07 4.34 -15.67
C ASP A 36 0.11 2.83 -15.82
N ILE A 37 0.38 2.15 -14.70
CA ILE A 37 0.52 0.70 -14.64
C ILE A 37 -0.63 0.15 -13.80
N ASN A 38 -1.36 -0.81 -14.36
CA ASN A 38 -2.42 -1.53 -13.65
C ASN A 38 -2.09 -3.02 -13.63
N TYR A 39 -2.22 -3.67 -12.47
CA TYR A 39 -1.98 -5.11 -12.35
C TYR A 39 -2.76 -5.72 -11.19
N THR A 40 -2.90 -7.04 -11.23
CA THR A 40 -3.47 -7.81 -10.12
C THR A 40 -2.37 -8.58 -9.40
N LEU A 41 -2.30 -8.39 -8.09
CA LEU A 41 -1.33 -9.04 -7.20
C LEU A 41 -2.00 -10.16 -6.41
N LEU A 42 -1.35 -11.32 -6.34
CA LEU A 42 -1.77 -12.40 -5.44
C LEU A 42 -1.18 -12.15 -4.05
N ALA A 43 -2.03 -11.88 -3.07
CA ALA A 43 -1.65 -11.64 -1.68
C ALA A 43 -2.19 -12.75 -0.78
N LYS A 44 -1.57 -13.94 -0.81
CA LYS A 44 -2.04 -15.11 -0.03
C LYS A 44 -1.13 -15.44 1.16
N GLU A 45 0.12 -15.04 1.11
CA GLU A 45 1.17 -15.49 2.02
C GLU A 45 1.05 -14.75 3.35
N LEU A 46 0.60 -15.45 4.40
CA LEU A 46 0.51 -14.91 5.75
C LEU A 46 1.91 -14.87 6.38
N SER A 47 2.63 -13.77 6.14
CA SER A 47 3.93 -13.49 6.75
C SER A 47 4.17 -11.99 6.82
N VAL A 48 5.07 -11.57 7.71
CA VAL A 48 5.52 -10.17 7.84
C VAL A 48 6.49 -9.73 6.73
N ARG A 49 6.70 -10.55 5.69
CA ARG A 49 7.65 -10.31 4.59
C ARG A 49 7.00 -10.46 3.21
N SER A 50 5.67 -10.48 3.15
CA SER A 50 4.91 -10.72 1.92
C SER A 50 3.59 -9.97 1.99
N ASN A 51 2.72 -10.17 1.00
CA ASN A 51 1.36 -9.62 1.03
C ASN A 51 0.38 -10.71 1.44
N HIS A 52 -0.56 -10.36 2.33
CA HIS A 52 -1.67 -11.20 2.74
C HIS A 52 -2.97 -10.41 2.64
N LEU A 53 -3.98 -10.99 2.01
CA LEU A 53 -5.33 -10.47 1.95
C LEU A 53 -6.31 -11.63 2.07
N ASP A 54 -7.22 -11.51 3.03
CA ASP A 54 -8.38 -12.38 3.16
C ASP A 54 -9.65 -11.58 3.50
N THR A 55 -10.71 -12.27 3.95
CA THR A 55 -11.98 -11.61 4.28
C THR A 55 -11.94 -10.82 5.59
N THR A 56 -10.82 -10.83 6.32
CA THR A 56 -10.68 -10.29 7.68
C THR A 56 -9.53 -9.29 7.82
N HIS A 57 -8.53 -9.35 6.94
CA HIS A 57 -7.32 -8.55 7.06
C HIS A 57 -6.57 -8.36 5.73
N LEU A 58 -5.85 -7.25 5.67
CA LEU A 58 -4.82 -6.96 4.67
C LEU A 58 -3.51 -6.60 5.41
N HIS A 59 -2.46 -7.36 5.14
CA HIS A 59 -1.07 -6.98 5.37
C HIS A 59 -0.42 -6.70 4.01
N LEU A 60 0.06 -5.47 3.83
CA LEU A 60 0.72 -5.02 2.62
C LEU A 60 2.17 -4.66 2.94
N MET A 61 3.09 -5.33 2.26
CA MET A 61 4.53 -5.10 2.28
C MET A 61 4.94 -4.38 0.99
N PRO A 62 5.26 -3.07 1.04
CA PRO A 62 5.48 -2.27 -0.16
C PRO A 62 6.52 -2.79 -1.16
N PRO A 63 7.69 -3.32 -0.75
CA PRO A 63 8.69 -3.83 -1.69
C PRO A 63 8.20 -5.01 -2.55
N PHE A 64 7.17 -5.73 -2.10
CA PHE A 64 6.53 -6.82 -2.85
C PHE A 64 5.20 -6.39 -3.50
N THR A 65 4.86 -5.12 -3.38
CA THR A 65 3.63 -4.55 -3.92
C THR A 65 3.94 -3.64 -5.09
N TRP A 66 4.69 -2.56 -4.86
CA TRP A 66 4.83 -1.50 -5.86
C TRP A 66 5.96 -1.78 -6.84
N PHE A 67 5.69 -1.55 -8.13
CA PHE A 67 6.76 -1.44 -9.11
C PHE A 67 7.53 -0.14 -8.88
N TRP A 68 8.84 -0.27 -8.70
CA TRP A 68 9.73 0.88 -8.57
C TRP A 68 10.48 1.15 -9.88
N PRO A 69 10.48 2.38 -10.41
CA PRO A 69 11.24 2.69 -11.62
C PRO A 69 12.76 2.58 -11.39
N GLU A 70 13.45 1.82 -12.23
CA GLU A 70 14.93 1.75 -12.23
C GLU A 70 15.57 2.66 -13.29
N ARG A 71 14.82 3.01 -14.34
CA ARG A 71 15.28 3.82 -15.48
C ARG A 71 14.10 4.41 -16.25
N GLY A 72 14.38 5.40 -17.09
CA GLY A 72 13.38 6.03 -17.96
C GLY A 72 12.53 7.10 -17.27
N VAL A 73 12.87 7.43 -16.02
CA VAL A 73 12.36 8.59 -15.28
C VAL A 73 13.56 9.41 -14.80
N ASP A 74 13.34 10.69 -14.55
CA ASP A 74 14.29 11.49 -13.79
C ASP A 74 14.45 10.91 -12.39
N MET A 75 15.68 10.58 -12.00
CA MET A 75 15.98 9.91 -10.74
C MET A 75 15.70 10.78 -9.53
N GLU A 76 15.73 12.11 -9.66
CA GLU A 76 15.36 13.01 -8.56
C GLU A 76 13.89 12.84 -8.15
N ARG A 77 13.02 12.41 -9.07
CA ARG A 77 11.61 12.14 -8.78
C ARG A 77 11.40 11.04 -7.75
N LEU A 78 12.37 10.14 -7.60
CA LEU A 78 12.33 9.04 -6.64
C LEU A 78 12.41 9.55 -5.19
N GLU A 79 12.98 10.74 -4.99
CA GLU A 79 13.15 11.36 -3.67
C GLU A 79 12.07 12.40 -3.34
N LEU A 80 11.12 12.62 -4.25
CA LEU A 80 10.01 13.55 -4.04
C LEU A 80 8.89 12.94 -3.17
N THR A 81 7.78 13.65 -3.07
CA THR A 81 6.56 13.18 -2.42
C THR A 81 5.88 12.10 -3.24
N HIS A 82 5.51 11.01 -2.56
CA HIS A 82 4.75 9.89 -3.11
C HIS A 82 3.40 9.80 -2.41
N SER A 83 2.35 9.54 -3.20
CA SER A 83 1.00 9.38 -2.68
C SER A 83 0.56 7.92 -2.77
N VAL A 84 -0.15 7.44 -1.75
CA VAL A 84 -0.75 6.11 -1.72
C VAL A 84 -2.23 6.23 -1.43
N GLU A 85 -3.05 5.61 -2.27
CA GLU A 85 -4.49 5.51 -2.06
C GLU A 85 -4.87 4.06 -1.74
N LEU A 86 -5.62 3.87 -0.65
CA LEU A 86 -6.12 2.58 -0.21
C LEU A 86 -7.65 2.63 -0.10
N THR A 87 -8.34 1.77 -0.83
CA THR A 87 -9.77 1.51 -0.63
C THR A 87 -9.96 0.15 0.04
N ALA A 88 -10.68 0.13 1.15
CA ALA A 88 -10.97 -1.08 1.93
C ALA A 88 -12.44 -1.05 2.44
N PRO A 89 -12.98 -2.17 2.97
CA PRO A 89 -14.29 -2.16 3.63
C PRO A 89 -14.40 -1.02 4.65
N SER A 90 -15.57 -0.39 4.77
CA SER A 90 -15.75 0.83 5.58
C SER A 90 -15.46 0.64 7.07
N THR A 91 -15.57 -0.59 7.57
CA THR A 91 -15.23 -0.96 8.95
C THR A 91 -13.74 -1.15 9.18
N TRP A 92 -12.94 -1.28 8.11
CA TRP A 92 -11.51 -1.49 8.23
C TRP A 92 -10.78 -0.16 8.36
N THR A 93 -9.79 -0.14 9.25
CA THR A 93 -8.91 1.02 9.45
C THR A 93 -7.46 0.60 9.22
N PRO A 94 -6.69 1.37 8.44
CA PRO A 94 -5.27 1.13 8.22
C PRO A 94 -4.43 1.65 9.40
N ALA A 95 -3.31 0.96 9.66
CA ALA A 95 -2.19 1.45 10.44
C ALA A 95 -0.93 1.36 9.56
N THR A 96 -0.20 2.47 9.45
CA THR A 96 0.98 2.61 8.60
C THR A 96 1.82 3.80 9.09
N GLN A 97 3.08 3.88 8.68
CA GLN A 97 3.98 5.00 8.94
C GLN A 97 3.76 6.20 8.00
N LEU A 98 2.94 6.05 6.96
CA LEU A 98 2.61 7.16 6.05
C LEU A 98 1.77 8.24 6.75
N GLN A 99 1.95 9.47 6.31
CA GLN A 99 1.11 10.59 6.73
C GLN A 99 -0.29 10.42 6.15
N LEU A 100 -1.32 10.43 6.99
CA LEU A 100 -2.71 10.49 6.53
C LEU A 100 -3.03 11.91 6.07
N ASP A 101 -3.39 12.05 4.80
CA ASP A 101 -3.79 13.34 4.21
C ASP A 101 -5.31 13.51 4.25
N ASN A 102 -6.05 12.45 3.91
CA ASN A 102 -7.50 12.49 3.81
C ASN A 102 -8.13 11.09 3.93
N SER A 103 -9.39 11.05 4.33
CA SER A 103 -10.19 9.82 4.27
C SER A 103 -11.65 10.12 3.94
N THR A 104 -12.22 9.41 2.97
CA THR A 104 -13.56 9.66 2.44
C THR A 104 -14.35 8.37 2.25
N ASN A 105 -15.67 8.45 2.34
CA ASN A 105 -16.53 7.31 2.01
C ASN A 105 -16.45 7.03 0.50
N HIS A 106 -16.33 5.76 0.13
CA HIS A 106 -16.27 5.31 -1.27
C HIS A 106 -17.42 4.33 -1.52
N GLY A 107 -18.54 4.85 -2.02
CA GLY A 107 -19.78 4.06 -2.09
C GLY A 107 -20.38 3.78 -0.71
N LYS A 108 -21.19 2.71 -0.60
CA LYS A 108 -21.94 2.40 0.63
C LYS A 108 -21.12 1.61 1.68
N ASN A 109 -20.20 0.75 1.22
CA ASN A 109 -19.56 -0.25 2.07
C ASN A 109 -18.03 -0.18 2.07
N ALA A 110 -17.45 0.89 1.52
CA ALA A 110 -16.00 1.06 1.45
C ALA A 110 -15.60 2.46 1.91
N LYS A 111 -14.36 2.56 2.40
CA LYS A 111 -13.71 3.82 2.75
C LYS A 111 -12.39 3.90 1.99
N ARG A 112 -12.10 5.09 1.49
CA ARG A 112 -10.87 5.44 0.78
C ARG A 112 -9.99 6.28 1.71
N TRP A 113 -8.72 5.94 1.76
CA TRP A 113 -7.69 6.60 2.55
C TRP A 113 -6.60 7.09 1.60
N GLN A 114 -6.18 8.34 1.79
CA GLN A 114 -5.14 8.98 1.00
C GLN A 114 -3.98 9.32 1.92
N PHE A 115 -2.81 8.83 1.57
CA PHE A 115 -1.59 8.98 2.33
C PHE A 115 -0.49 9.60 1.50
N SER A 116 0.49 10.20 2.17
CA SER A 116 1.71 10.69 1.57
C SER A 116 2.95 10.37 2.39
N THR A 117 4.09 10.38 1.71
CA THR A 117 5.42 10.38 2.33
C THR A 117 6.43 11.00 1.37
N THR A 118 7.65 11.26 1.84
CA THR A 118 8.75 11.77 1.03
C THR A 118 9.85 10.72 0.95
N GLY A 119 10.38 10.53 -0.25
CA GLY A 119 11.52 9.64 -0.46
C GLY A 119 11.13 8.19 -0.66
N ARG A 120 12.00 7.47 -1.37
CA ARG A 120 11.84 6.05 -1.67
C ARG A 120 11.81 5.19 -0.42
N ASP A 121 12.72 5.47 0.51
CA ASP A 121 12.98 4.64 1.69
C ASP A 121 11.75 4.57 2.59
N MET A 122 11.24 5.75 3.01
CA MET A 122 10.03 5.86 3.81
C MET A 122 8.81 5.24 3.13
N LEU A 123 8.68 5.40 1.81
CA LEU A 123 7.61 4.76 1.04
C LEU A 123 7.72 3.23 1.16
N LEU A 124 8.87 2.66 0.82
CA LEU A 124 9.07 1.21 0.82
C LEU A 124 9.04 0.57 2.21
N ASP A 125 9.35 1.33 3.27
CA ASP A 125 9.30 0.84 4.66
C ASP A 125 7.93 1.01 5.34
N SER A 126 6.98 1.66 4.66
CA SER A 126 5.64 1.91 5.20
C SER A 126 4.68 0.76 4.98
N ILE A 127 4.84 -0.29 5.77
CA ILE A 127 3.91 -1.43 5.86
C ILE A 127 2.50 -0.92 6.15
N MET A 128 1.49 -1.59 5.59
CA MET A 128 0.09 -1.31 5.90
C MET A 128 -0.59 -2.51 6.54
N GLU A 129 -1.12 -2.29 7.74
CA GLU A 129 -1.94 -3.22 8.50
C GLU A 129 -3.39 -2.74 8.50
N VAL A 130 -4.29 -3.45 7.82
CA VAL A 130 -5.66 -2.98 7.57
C VAL A 130 -6.65 -4.05 7.98
N ASN A 131 -7.45 -3.75 9.00
CA ASN A 131 -8.41 -4.68 9.58
C ASN A 131 -9.44 -3.91 10.44
N PRO A 132 -10.55 -4.54 10.89
CA PRO A 132 -11.61 -3.84 11.62
C PRO A 132 -11.30 -3.57 13.09
N ASN A 133 -10.25 -4.16 13.67
CA ASN A 133 -9.94 -3.97 15.09
C ASN A 133 -9.46 -2.53 15.34
N PRO A 134 -9.91 -1.83 16.39
CA PRO A 134 -9.40 -0.50 16.70
C PRO A 134 -7.92 -0.54 17.07
N ALA A 135 -7.20 0.54 16.82
CA ALA A 135 -5.85 0.74 17.35
C ALA A 135 -5.94 1.28 18.79
N PHE A 136 -5.12 0.75 19.69
CA PHE A 136 -4.91 1.33 21.01
C PHE A 136 -3.83 2.40 20.91
N THR A 137 -4.07 3.58 21.48
CA THR A 137 -3.16 4.71 21.39
C THR A 137 -2.74 5.13 22.79
N HIS A 138 -1.43 5.23 23.01
CA HIS A 138 -0.85 5.61 24.29
C HIS A 138 0.24 6.66 24.11
N ASP A 139 0.30 7.62 25.03
CA ASP A 139 1.43 8.53 25.15
C ASP A 139 2.45 7.93 26.13
N ILE A 140 3.65 7.66 25.62
CA ILE A 140 4.78 7.17 26.41
C ILE A 140 5.86 8.24 26.36
N ASP A 141 5.98 9.02 27.43
CA ASP A 141 7.00 10.07 27.57
C ASP A 141 6.96 11.13 26.44
N GLY A 142 5.77 11.61 26.11
CA GLY A 142 5.53 12.62 25.06
C GLY A 142 5.54 12.04 23.64
N ARG A 143 5.54 10.71 23.50
CA ARG A 143 5.54 10.01 22.20
C ARG A 143 4.30 9.15 22.06
N VAL A 144 3.49 9.48 21.06
CA VAL A 144 2.29 8.72 20.73
C VAL A 144 2.69 7.40 20.07
N HIS A 145 2.27 6.30 20.68
CA HIS A 145 2.44 4.95 20.17
C HIS A 145 1.06 4.36 19.82
N HIS A 146 1.01 3.62 18.72
CA HIS A 146 -0.20 2.93 18.28
C HIS A 146 0.04 1.42 18.28
N PHE A 147 -0.82 0.68 18.97
CA PHE A 147 -0.88 -0.77 18.91
C PHE A 147 -2.10 -1.19 18.08
N LYS A 148 -1.82 -1.59 16.84
CA LYS A 148 -2.79 -2.22 15.94
C LYS A 148 -2.54 -3.72 15.94
N TRP A 149 -3.62 -4.50 15.97
CA TRP A 149 -3.50 -5.95 16.09
C TRP A 149 -4.56 -6.66 15.22
N TRP A 150 -4.24 -7.89 14.86
CA TRP A 150 -5.14 -8.82 14.18
C TRP A 150 -4.72 -10.24 14.55
N ASP A 151 -5.70 -11.15 14.54
CA ASP A 151 -5.51 -12.56 14.83
C ASP A 151 -6.37 -13.39 13.87
N SER A 152 -5.76 -14.37 13.21
CA SER A 152 -6.47 -15.23 12.24
C SER A 152 -7.56 -16.10 12.87
N GLY A 153 -7.48 -16.36 14.18
CA GLY A 153 -8.49 -17.08 14.95
C GLY A 153 -9.60 -16.18 15.48
N GLY A 154 -9.54 -14.86 15.24
CA GLY A 154 -10.49 -13.88 15.76
C GLY A 154 -10.40 -13.68 17.27
N HIS A 155 -9.29 -14.07 17.90
CA HIS A 155 -9.11 -13.94 19.34
C HIS A 155 -9.21 -12.48 19.78
N GLN A 156 -9.94 -12.18 20.84
CA GLN A 156 -9.98 -10.84 21.43
C GLN A 156 -8.99 -10.76 22.61
N PRO A 157 -8.06 -9.78 22.63
CA PRO A 157 -7.14 -9.59 23.74
C PRO A 157 -7.89 -9.46 25.07
N ASN A 158 -7.31 -10.05 26.12
CA ASN A 158 -7.85 -9.90 27.46
C ASN A 158 -7.76 -8.44 27.91
N GLU A 159 -8.91 -7.79 28.10
CA GLU A 159 -9.00 -6.37 28.49
C GLU A 159 -8.17 -6.04 29.74
N LYS A 160 -8.07 -6.95 30.72
CA LYS A 160 -7.29 -6.74 31.95
C LYS A 160 -5.77 -6.69 31.71
N ARG A 161 -5.30 -7.11 30.54
CA ARG A 161 -3.88 -7.11 30.12
C ARG A 161 -3.53 -5.92 29.24
N LEU A 162 -4.53 -5.24 28.68
CA LEU A 162 -4.37 -3.96 27.99
C LEU A 162 -4.28 -2.87 29.07
N GLN A 163 -3.12 -2.77 29.71
CA GLN A 163 -2.90 -1.77 30.76
C GLN A 163 -3.07 -0.36 30.17
N THR A 164 -4.02 0.39 30.72
CA THR A 164 -4.28 1.81 30.44
C THR A 164 -3.33 2.70 31.22
#